data_AF-A0A5E3WI94-F1
#
_entry.id   AF-A0A5E3WI94-F1
#
_cell.length_a   1.000
_cell.length_b   1.000
_cell.length_c   1.000
_cell.angle_alpha   90.00
_cell.angle_beta   90.00
_cell.angle_gamma   90.00
#
_symmetry.space_group_name_H-M   'P 1'
#
loop_
_entity.id
_entity.type
_entity.pdbx_description
1 polymer ?
#
loop_
_entity_poly.entity_id
_entity_poly.type
_entity_poly.pdbx_seq_one_letter_code
_entity_poly.pdbx_strand_id
1 'polypeptide(L)'
;MYCLVELETHDLGALNVDFMRLVSTADHPFTRAILPDTSFSQPQLDSGFVVHVFTARPSPSASSAGVVYETRMFGPGLGVNEDHVSGSTQGLLAPHWAAKLGLGERTMLSHQASTRGGDLWVTFDKEKGLVRLAGRAVKVAEGSICA
;
A
#
# COMPACT_ATOMS: atom_id res chain seq x y z
N MET A 1 -11.34 -8.80 3.48
CA MET A 1 -11.73 -8.34 2.14
C MET A 1 -10.98 -7.02 1.90
N TYR A 2 -9.94 -7.03 1.08
CA TYR A 2 -9.13 -5.84 0.77
C TYR A 2 -9.73 -5.12 -0.44
N CYS A 3 -9.70 -3.80 -0.44
CA CYS A 3 -9.96 -2.99 -1.63
C CYS A 3 -8.65 -2.41 -2.16
N LEU A 4 -8.27 -2.76 -3.40
CA LEU A 4 -7.13 -2.12 -4.08
C LEU A 4 -7.59 -0.87 -4.83
N VAL A 5 -6.96 0.23 -4.48
CA VAL A 5 -7.19 1.54 -5.09
C VAL A 5 -5.90 1.97 -5.75
N GLU A 6 -5.89 2.02 -7.08
CA GLU A 6 -4.77 2.56 -7.83
C GLU A 6 -5.05 4.03 -8.20
N LEU A 7 -4.07 4.90 -7.92
CA LEU A 7 -4.15 6.34 -8.14
C LEU A 7 -3.15 6.80 -9.20
N GLU A 8 -3.58 7.74 -10.03
CA GLU A 8 -2.69 8.51 -10.92
C GLU A 8 -2.34 9.82 -10.22
N THR A 9 -1.34 9.78 -9.33
CA THR A 9 -0.84 10.95 -8.59
C THR A 9 0.68 10.98 -8.56
N HIS A 10 1.24 12.18 -8.36
CA HIS A 10 2.67 12.41 -8.17
C HIS A 10 3.06 12.50 -6.69
N ASP A 11 2.08 12.52 -5.78
CA ASP A 11 2.29 12.58 -4.33
C ASP A 11 1.21 11.78 -3.58
N LEU A 12 1.55 10.54 -3.22
CA LEU A 12 0.67 9.66 -2.44
C LEU A 12 0.61 10.06 -0.96
N GLY A 13 1.64 10.75 -0.44
CA GLY A 13 1.73 11.17 0.96
C GLY A 13 0.69 12.26 1.29
N ALA A 14 0.43 13.16 0.34
CA ALA A 14 -0.58 14.19 0.48
C ALA A 14 -2.02 13.69 0.28
N LEU A 15 -2.23 12.53 -0.35
CA LEU A 15 -3.55 12.02 -0.76
C LEU A 15 -4.44 13.07 -1.45
N ASN A 16 -3.83 13.96 -2.23
CA ASN A 16 -4.57 14.93 -3.04
C ASN A 16 -4.84 14.26 -4.39
N VAL A 17 -6.09 13.85 -4.64
CA VAL A 17 -6.41 12.98 -5.78
C VAL A 17 -7.64 13.43 -6.55
N ASP A 18 -7.46 13.71 -7.84
CA ASP A 18 -8.52 14.12 -8.78
C ASP A 18 -9.23 12.92 -9.44
N PHE A 19 -8.57 11.75 -9.51
CA PHE A 19 -9.08 10.57 -10.19
C PHE A 19 -8.62 9.27 -9.50
N MET A 20 -9.50 8.26 -9.46
CA MET A 20 -9.27 6.99 -8.76
C MET A 20 -9.65 5.81 -9.67
N ARG A 21 -8.76 4.82 -9.82
CA ARG A 21 -9.07 3.54 -10.48
C ARG A 21 -9.14 2.42 -9.44
N LEU A 22 -10.35 1.93 -9.19
CA LEU A 22 -10.55 0.69 -8.45
C LEU A 22 -10.08 -0.49 -9.29
N VAL A 23 -9.12 -1.25 -8.78
CA VAL A 23 -8.69 -2.51 -9.41
C VAL A 23 -9.36 -3.63 -8.62
N SER A 24 -10.59 -3.96 -9.02
CA SER A 24 -11.36 -5.06 -8.43
C SER A 24 -10.59 -6.37 -8.55
N THR A 25 -10.28 -7.02 -7.43
CA THR A 25 -10.02 -8.45 -7.40
C THR A 25 -11.37 -9.16 -7.33
N ALA A 26 -11.90 -9.57 -8.49
CA ALA A 26 -13.13 -10.34 -8.69
C ALA A 26 -14.43 -9.80 -8.03
N ASP A 27 -15.39 -9.45 -8.90
CA ASP A 27 -16.85 -9.42 -8.65
C ASP A 27 -17.52 -8.26 -7.87
N HIS A 28 -16.90 -7.09 -7.70
CA HIS A 28 -17.66 -5.92 -7.21
C HIS A 28 -17.45 -4.64 -8.05
N PRO A 29 -18.47 -4.15 -8.79
CA PRO A 29 -18.42 -2.85 -9.45
C PRO A 29 -18.66 -1.74 -8.42
N PHE A 30 -17.69 -0.84 -8.25
CA PHE A 30 -17.85 0.43 -7.55
C PHE A 30 -17.38 1.57 -8.44
N THR A 31 -18.15 2.67 -8.45
CA THR A 31 -17.98 3.79 -9.38
C THR A 31 -17.65 5.13 -8.72
N ARG A 32 -17.46 5.20 -7.39
CA ARG A 32 -17.07 6.45 -6.72
C ARG A 32 -16.50 6.25 -5.32
N ALA A 33 -15.42 6.98 -5.00
CA ALA A 33 -15.00 7.27 -3.62
C ALA A 33 -15.35 8.73 -3.29
N ILE A 34 -15.67 8.99 -2.02
CA ILE A 34 -15.87 10.33 -1.46
C ILE A 34 -14.55 10.74 -0.80
N LEU A 35 -14.06 11.93 -1.15
CA LEU A 35 -12.82 12.49 -0.57
C LEU A 35 -13.07 13.01 0.85
N PRO A 36 -12.05 13.03 1.72
CA PRO A 36 -12.20 13.40 3.12
C PRO A 36 -12.56 14.88 3.30
N ASP A 37 -13.41 15.14 4.28
CA ASP A 37 -13.47 16.40 5.01
C ASP A 37 -12.09 16.63 5.67
N THR A 38 -11.50 17.81 5.47
CA THR A 38 -10.16 18.18 5.96
C THR A 38 -10.04 18.22 7.49
N SER A 39 -11.14 17.93 8.20
CA SER A 39 -11.19 17.74 9.65
C SER A 39 -10.90 16.31 10.14
N PHE A 40 -10.82 15.31 9.24
CA PHE A 40 -10.54 13.92 9.60
C PHE A 40 -9.26 13.37 8.94
N SER A 41 -8.40 12.76 9.74
CA SER A 41 -7.13 12.13 9.33
C SER A 41 -7.28 10.77 8.61
N GLN A 42 -8.48 10.45 8.10
CA GLN A 42 -8.75 9.20 7.39
C GLN A 42 -9.69 9.38 6.20
N PRO A 43 -9.43 8.68 5.08
CA PRO A 43 -10.37 8.62 3.96
C PRO A 43 -11.64 7.87 4.39
N GLN A 44 -12.80 8.53 4.26
CA GLN A 44 -14.11 7.90 4.46
C GLN A 44 -14.55 7.24 3.16
N LEU A 45 -14.21 5.96 3.04
CA LEU A 45 -14.60 5.13 1.91
C LEU A 45 -15.84 4.31 2.27
N ASP A 46 -16.99 4.71 1.73
CA ASP A 46 -18.21 3.89 1.74
C ASP A 46 -18.10 2.78 0.68
N SER A 47 -17.23 1.80 0.94
CA SER A 47 -16.94 0.72 -0.01
C SER A 47 -17.37 -0.67 0.49
N GLY A 48 -17.79 -0.79 1.75
CA GLY A 48 -18.07 -2.09 2.38
C GLY A 48 -16.84 -2.95 2.67
N PHE A 49 -15.64 -2.49 2.30
CA PHE A 49 -14.37 -3.18 2.63
C PHE A 49 -13.80 -2.70 3.96
N VAL A 50 -13.19 -3.64 4.69
CA VAL A 50 -12.60 -3.41 6.01
C VAL A 50 -11.21 -2.76 5.92
N VAL A 51 -10.51 -2.98 4.80
CA VAL A 51 -9.17 -2.49 4.53
C VAL A 51 -9.10 -1.87 3.14
N HIS A 52 -8.50 -0.69 3.06
CA HIS A 52 -8.26 0.05 1.82
C HIS A 52 -6.76 0.20 1.58
N VAL A 53 -6.31 -0.30 0.45
CA VAL A 53 -4.92 -0.22 0.01
C VAL A 53 -4.86 0.76 -1.15
N PHE A 54 -4.11 1.84 -0.98
CA PHE A 54 -3.83 2.81 -2.02
C PHE A 54 -2.45 2.54 -2.59
N THR A 55 -2.31 2.60 -3.91
CA THR A 55 -1.01 2.48 -4.56
C THR A 55 -0.90 3.40 -5.77
N ALA A 56 0.31 3.83 -6.08
CA ALA A 56 0.60 4.68 -7.21
C ALA A 56 2.02 4.42 -7.74
N ARG A 57 2.30 4.96 -8.92
CA ARG A 57 3.68 5.15 -9.38
C ARG A 57 4.42 6.00 -8.34
N PRO A 58 5.74 5.79 -8.17
CA PRO A 58 6.49 6.50 -7.15
C PRO A 58 6.57 7.99 -7.47
N SER A 59 6.53 8.82 -6.42
CA SER A 59 6.93 10.21 -6.48
C SER A 59 8.33 10.39 -7.10
N PRO A 60 8.67 11.56 -7.67
CA PRO A 60 10.00 11.78 -8.27
C PRO A 60 11.17 11.50 -7.31
N SER A 61 11.02 11.86 -6.03
CA SER A 61 12.00 11.60 -4.99
C SER A 61 12.13 10.10 -4.70
N ALA A 62 11.03 9.37 -4.52
CA ALA A 62 11.06 7.93 -4.29
C ALA A 62 11.62 7.18 -5.51
N SER A 63 11.26 7.60 -6.72
CA SER A 63 11.79 7.06 -7.97
C SER A 63 13.32 7.21 -8.05
N SER A 64 13.85 8.37 -7.65
CA SER A 64 15.30 8.59 -7.59
C SER A 64 16.03 7.70 -6.58
N ALA A 65 15.32 7.21 -5.55
CA ALA A 65 15.81 6.24 -4.58
C ALA A 65 15.65 4.78 -5.04
N GLY A 66 15.13 4.55 -6.25
CA GLY A 66 14.92 3.22 -6.83
C GLY A 66 13.60 2.55 -6.45
N VAL A 67 12.68 3.26 -5.81
CA VAL A 67 11.32 2.77 -5.51
C VAL A 67 10.56 2.62 -6.82
N VAL A 68 9.82 1.52 -6.98
CA VAL A 68 9.04 1.22 -8.20
C VAL A 68 7.54 1.44 -8.06
N TYR A 69 7.02 1.49 -6.82
CA TYR A 69 5.67 1.90 -6.47
C TYR A 69 5.58 2.33 -5.01
N GLU A 70 4.60 3.19 -4.73
CA GLU A 70 4.26 3.64 -3.38
C GLU A 70 2.93 3.05 -2.93
N THR A 71 2.75 2.93 -1.61
CA THR A 71 1.52 2.40 -0.99
C THR A 71 1.11 3.15 0.26
N ARG A 72 -0.19 3.13 0.60
CA ARG A 72 -0.75 3.43 1.92
C ARG A 72 -1.84 2.44 2.25
N MET A 73 -2.01 2.09 3.53
CA MET A 73 -3.02 1.11 3.97
C MET A 73 -3.80 1.67 5.15
N PHE A 74 -5.12 1.71 5.00
CA PHE A 74 -6.07 2.14 6.01
C PHE A 74 -6.97 0.96 6.39
N GLY A 75 -7.22 0.77 7.68
CA GLY A 75 -8.04 -0.32 8.19
C GLY A 75 -9.03 0.14 9.25
N PRO A 76 -9.89 1.14 8.98
CA PRO A 76 -10.78 1.72 9.99
C PRO A 76 -11.71 0.67 10.61
N GLY A 77 -12.16 -0.32 9.82
CA GLY A 77 -12.97 -1.43 10.32
C GLY A 77 -12.23 -2.39 11.26
N LEU A 78 -10.90 -2.29 11.36
CA LEU A 78 -10.05 -3.01 12.33
C LEU A 78 -9.61 -2.12 13.50
N GLY A 79 -10.10 -0.88 13.58
CA GLY A 79 -9.61 0.13 14.53
C GLY A 79 -8.21 0.65 14.22
N VAL A 80 -7.70 0.39 13.01
CA VAL A 80 -6.38 0.86 12.55
C VAL A 80 -6.59 2.06 11.63
N ASN A 81 -6.28 3.25 12.14
CA ASN A 81 -6.41 4.47 11.36
C ASN A 81 -5.56 4.40 10.09
N GLU A 82 -4.27 4.14 10.22
CA GLU A 82 -3.35 3.86 9.12
C GLU A 82 -2.28 2.90 9.62
N ASP A 83 -1.98 1.86 8.85
CA ASP A 83 -0.83 0.99 9.10
C ASP A 83 0.43 1.65 8.53
N HIS A 84 1.52 1.66 9.30
CA HIS A 84 2.74 2.34 8.91
C HIS A 84 3.51 1.61 7.82
N VAL A 85 3.60 0.28 7.90
CA VAL A 85 4.25 -0.61 6.91
C VAL A 85 3.54 -1.96 6.94
N SER A 86 2.73 -2.24 5.93
CA SER A 86 1.89 -3.43 5.90
C SER A 86 2.45 -4.49 4.96
N GLY A 87 3.04 -5.54 5.53
CA GLY A 87 3.57 -6.66 4.75
C GLY A 87 2.49 -7.45 4.00
N SER A 88 1.33 -7.67 4.63
CA SER A 88 0.23 -8.45 4.02
C SER A 88 -0.30 -7.84 2.72
N THR A 89 -0.34 -6.51 2.65
CA THR A 89 -0.73 -5.72 1.48
C THR A 89 0.13 -6.04 0.25
N GLN A 90 1.39 -6.45 0.45
CA GLN A 90 2.28 -6.80 -0.66
C GLN A 90 1.88 -8.10 -1.38
N GLY A 91 1.09 -8.96 -0.73
CA GLY A 91 0.48 -10.13 -1.39
C GLY A 91 -0.38 -9.76 -2.60
N LEU A 92 -0.96 -8.55 -2.57
CA LEU A 92 -1.78 -7.98 -3.64
C LEU A 92 -0.97 -7.08 -4.57
N LEU A 93 -0.10 -6.24 -4.02
CA LEU A 93 0.66 -5.24 -4.79
C LEU A 93 1.78 -5.84 -5.63
N ALA A 94 2.50 -6.83 -5.10
CA ALA A 94 3.62 -7.45 -5.82
C ALA A 94 3.20 -8.06 -7.17
N PRO A 95 2.19 -8.95 -7.24
CA PRO A 95 1.76 -9.50 -8.54
C PRO A 95 1.20 -8.42 -9.45
N HIS A 96 0.46 -7.44 -8.91
CA HIS A 96 -0.10 -6.32 -9.68
C HIS A 96 1.00 -5.50 -10.38
N TRP A 97 1.98 -5.00 -9.62
CA TRP A 97 3.04 -4.15 -10.17
C TRP A 97 4.05 -4.93 -11.01
N ALA A 98 4.37 -6.18 -10.67
CA ALA A 98 5.22 -7.03 -11.47
C ALA A 98 4.63 -7.25 -12.88
N ALA A 99 3.32 -7.50 -12.97
CA ALA A 99 2.62 -7.63 -14.24
C ALA A 99 2.53 -6.29 -14.97
N LYS A 100 2.11 -5.22 -14.28
CA LYS A 100 1.92 -3.89 -14.87
C LYS A 100 3.19 -3.31 -15.48
N LEU A 101 4.35 -3.56 -14.85
CA LEU A 101 5.64 -3.02 -15.27
C LEU A 101 6.47 -4.00 -16.09
N GLY A 102 5.98 -5.23 -16.33
CA GLY A 102 6.72 -6.25 -17.07
C GLY A 102 8.02 -6.68 -16.39
N LEU A 103 8.06 -6.68 -15.05
CA LEU A 103 9.29 -6.91 -14.28
C LEU A 103 9.60 -8.39 -14.03
N GLY A 104 8.65 -9.30 -14.28
CA GLY A 104 8.80 -10.72 -13.97
C GLY A 104 9.03 -10.94 -12.47
N GLU A 105 9.98 -11.81 -12.13
CA GLU A 105 10.32 -12.14 -10.73
C GLU A 105 11.47 -11.30 -10.16
N ARG A 106 11.69 -10.09 -10.71
CA ARG A 106 12.70 -9.17 -10.17
C ARG A 106 12.28 -8.67 -8.79
N THR A 107 13.26 -8.48 -7.91
CA THR A 107 13.04 -7.80 -6.64
C THR A 107 12.72 -6.33 -6.88
N MET A 108 11.58 -5.89 -6.36
CA MET A 108 11.05 -4.54 -6.44
C MET A 108 11.25 -3.83 -5.10
N LEU A 109 11.70 -2.58 -5.11
CA LEU A 109 11.67 -1.73 -3.93
C LEU A 109 10.33 -0.99 -3.88
N SER A 110 9.57 -1.21 -2.80
CA SER A 110 8.30 -0.51 -2.53
C SER A 110 8.45 0.41 -1.33
N HIS A 111 7.74 1.53 -1.35
CA HIS A 111 7.72 2.49 -0.24
C HIS A 111 6.30 2.67 0.28
N GLN A 112 6.09 2.50 1.59
CA GLN A 112 4.82 2.82 2.23
C GLN A 112 4.84 4.25 2.76
N ALA A 113 4.16 5.15 2.06
CA ALA A 113 4.14 6.60 2.31
C ALA A 113 3.19 6.97 3.48
N SER A 114 3.25 6.22 4.59
CA SER A 114 2.59 6.60 5.84
C SER A 114 3.38 7.71 6.55
N THR A 115 2.84 8.29 7.62
CA THR A 115 3.55 9.31 8.41
C THR A 115 4.92 8.85 8.92
N ARG A 116 5.12 7.55 9.17
CA ARG A 116 6.43 7.00 9.59
C ARG A 116 7.31 6.57 8.42
N GLY A 117 6.72 6.27 7.27
CA GLY A 117 7.42 5.71 6.12
C GLY A 117 7.92 4.28 6.35
N GLY A 118 8.20 3.57 5.26
CA GLY A 118 9.01 2.37 5.32
C GLY A 118 9.15 1.65 3.99
N ASP A 119 10.35 1.11 3.77
CA ASP A 119 10.70 0.44 2.53
C ASP A 119 10.67 -1.08 2.69
N LEU A 120 10.13 -1.76 1.68
CA LEU A 120 10.18 -3.21 1.56
C LEU A 120 10.78 -3.60 0.20
N TRP A 121 11.72 -4.54 0.22
CA TRP A 121 12.11 -5.31 -0.95
C TRP A 121 11.12 -6.47 -1.12
N VAL A 122 10.51 -6.54 -2.29
CA VAL A 122 9.39 -7.43 -2.57
C VAL A 122 9.71 -8.23 -3.83
N THR A 123 9.60 -9.56 -3.75
CA THR A 123 9.80 -10.45 -4.91
C THR A 123 8.58 -11.34 -5.05
N PHE A 124 7.95 -11.32 -6.23
CA PHE A 124 6.84 -12.22 -6.56
C PHE A 124 7.39 -13.46 -7.28
N ASP A 125 7.30 -14.62 -6.63
CA ASP A 125 7.55 -15.94 -7.21
C ASP A 125 6.23 -16.42 -7.84
N LYS A 126 6.14 -16.29 -9.17
CA LYS A 126 4.91 -16.54 -9.91
C LYS A 126 4.61 -18.03 -9.97
N GLU A 127 5.64 -18.87 -10.05
CA GLU A 127 5.50 -20.33 -10.10
C GLU A 127 4.93 -20.88 -8.79
N LYS A 128 5.38 -20.37 -7.65
CA LYS A 128 4.88 -20.80 -6.32
C LYS A 128 3.67 -20.01 -5.83
N GLY A 129 3.31 -18.91 -6.48
CA GLY A 129 2.27 -18.00 -6.02
C GLY A 129 2.62 -17.34 -4.68
N LEU A 130 3.91 -17.08 -4.43
CA LEU A 130 4.41 -16.55 -3.16
C LEU A 130 5.02 -15.17 -3.31
N VAL A 131 4.83 -14.33 -2.29
CA VAL A 131 5.50 -13.03 -2.18
C VAL A 131 6.53 -13.09 -1.06
N ARG A 132 7.79 -12.84 -1.41
CA ARG A 132 8.90 -12.74 -0.47
C ARG A 132 9.13 -11.28 -0.10
N LEU A 133 9.23 -11.02 1.20
CA LEU A 133 9.45 -9.69 1.74
C LEU A 133 10.78 -9.63 2.48
N ALA A 134 11.49 -8.52 2.32
CA ALA A 134 12.63 -8.16 3.13
C ALA A 134 12.55 -6.66 3.46
N GLY A 135 13.09 -6.27 4.60
CA GLY A 135 13.11 -4.89 5.07
C GLY A 135 14.21 -4.71 6.10
N ARG A 136 14.60 -3.45 6.33
CA ARG A 136 15.52 -3.13 7.43
C ARG A 136 14.74 -3.09 8.73
N ALA A 137 15.35 -3.56 9.82
CA ALA A 137 14.80 -3.51 11.16
C ALA A 137 15.76 -2.77 12.09
N VAL A 138 15.21 -2.03 13.06
CA VAL A 138 15.96 -1.35 14.10
C VAL A 138 15.36 -1.74 15.45
N LYS A 139 16.20 -2.19 16.39
CA LYS A 139 15.77 -2.47 17.77
C LYS A 139 15.50 -1.14 18.49
N VAL A 140 14.25 -0.92 18.89
CA VAL A 140 13.83 0.33 19.58
C VAL A 140 13.96 0.22 21.09
N ALA A 141 13.63 -0.94 21.67
CA ALA A 141 13.71 -1.19 23.09
C ALA A 141 13.99 -2.68 23.36
N GLU A 142 14.51 -2.97 24.56
CA GLU A 142 14.74 -4.31 25.07
C GLU A 142 14.47 -4.27 26.59
N GLY A 143 13.85 -5.32 27.13
CA GLY A 143 13.48 -5.39 28.54
C GLY A 143 12.90 -6.77 28.91
N SER A 144 12.35 -6.87 30.11
CA SER A 144 11.71 -8.08 30.63
C SER A 144 10.29 -7.77 31.11
N ILE A 145 9.37 -8.71 30.90
CA ILE A 145 7.99 -8.64 31.40
C ILE A 145 7.92 -9.48 32.68
N CYS A 146 7.57 -8.87 33.80
CA CYS A 146 7.33 -9.58 35.05
C CYS A 146 5.89 -10.13 35.08
N ALA A 147 5.74 -11.33 35.64
CA ALA A 147 4.44 -11.97 35.87
C ALA A 147 3.71 -11.37 37.07
#